data_AF-A0A9W5R1V9-F1
#
_entry.id   AF-A0A9W5R1V9-F1
#
_cell.length_a   1.000
_cell.length_b   1.000
_cell.length_c   1.000
_cell.angle_alpha   90.00
_cell.angle_beta   90.00
_cell.angle_gamma   90.00
#
_symmetry.space_group_name_H-M   'P 1'
#
loop_
_entity.id
_entity.type
_entity.pdbx_description
1 polymer ?
#
loop_
_entity_poly.entity_id
_entity_poly.type
_entity_poly.pdbx_seq_one_letter_code
_entity_poly.pdbx_strand_id
1 'polypeptide(L)'
;MEIKKKNYELAFEDYKNGMSYADIAIKYGVAETTVRDTWRKRYWKEALKEHTNLRDKIRDDLLGQMRSNGVIHGHFLDLVEDYMALWDIKNNLIADIKERGVSVLGANGFLKKNDSINELNKTGVHMMKILNELGLKTVSEDDDDDESDV
;
A
#
# COMPACT_ATOMS: atom_id res chain seq x y z
N MET A 1 13.17 23.89 9.49
CA MET A 1 14.10 23.73 8.35
C MET A 1 13.44 22.74 7.41
N GLU A 2 13.01 23.17 6.23
CA GLU A 2 12.28 22.33 5.29
C GLU A 2 13.29 21.43 4.55
N ILE A 3 13.31 20.14 4.86
CA ILE A 3 14.17 19.18 4.14
C ILE A 3 13.52 18.95 2.77
N LYS A 4 14.03 19.62 1.73
CA LYS A 4 13.61 19.35 0.35
C LYS A 4 14.02 17.93 -0.03
N LYS A 5 13.02 17.07 -0.28
CA LYS A 5 13.23 15.74 -0.84
C LYS A 5 13.89 15.83 -2.20
N LYS A 6 14.78 14.89 -2.50
CA LYS A 6 15.44 14.80 -3.81
C LYS A 6 14.50 14.18 -4.84
N ASN A 7 14.68 14.49 -6.13
CA ASN A 7 13.80 14.01 -7.20
C ASN A 7 13.65 12.48 -7.22
N TYR A 8 14.72 11.74 -6.96
CA TYR A 8 14.63 10.27 -6.90
C TYR A 8 13.80 9.78 -5.72
N GLU A 9 13.71 10.51 -4.60
CA GLU A 9 12.89 10.12 -3.45
C GLU A 9 11.41 10.30 -3.76
N LEU A 10 11.06 11.41 -4.43
CA LEU A 10 9.70 11.66 -4.89
C LEU A 10 9.28 10.66 -5.98
N ALA A 11 10.17 10.40 -6.93
CA ALA A 11 9.96 9.43 -8.00
C ALA A 11 9.82 7.98 -7.48
N PHE A 12 10.42 7.65 -6.33
CA PHE A 12 10.20 6.36 -5.68
C PHE A 12 8.78 6.21 -5.15
N GLU A 13 8.23 7.27 -4.55
CA GLU A 13 6.83 7.29 -4.14
C GLU A 13 5.92 7.11 -5.35
N ASP A 14 6.15 7.85 -6.44
CA ASP A 14 5.40 7.70 -7.69
C ASP A 14 5.43 6.26 -8.21
N TYR A 15 6.59 5.61 -8.18
CA TYR A 15 6.72 4.20 -8.57
C TYR A 15 5.91 3.27 -7.68
N LYS A 16 6.00 3.42 -6.34
CA LYS A 16 5.19 2.63 -5.41
C LYS A 16 3.69 2.85 -5.62
N ASN A 17 3.31 4.03 -6.10
CA ASN A 17 1.93 4.39 -6.42
C ASN A 17 1.44 3.82 -7.75
N GLY A 18 2.24 2.97 -8.41
CA GLY A 18 1.91 2.32 -9.67
C GLY A 18 2.27 3.13 -10.92
N MET A 19 2.96 4.28 -10.78
CA MET A 19 3.41 5.04 -11.94
C MET A 19 4.51 4.28 -12.69
N SER A 20 4.39 4.21 -14.02
CA SER A 20 5.37 3.52 -14.85
C SER A 20 6.71 4.26 -14.86
N TYR A 21 7.82 3.56 -15.16
CA TYR A 21 9.12 4.23 -15.32
C TYR A 21 9.11 5.29 -16.42
N ALA A 22 8.31 5.08 -17.48
CA ALA A 22 8.15 6.04 -18.56
C ALA A 22 7.45 7.32 -18.08
N ASP A 23 6.36 7.19 -17.32
CA ASP A 23 5.63 8.35 -16.78
C ASP A 23 6.45 9.11 -15.74
N ILE A 24 7.19 8.40 -14.89
CA ILE A 24 8.16 9.01 -13.95
C ILE A 24 9.24 9.78 -14.72
N ALA A 25 9.80 9.18 -15.76
CA ALA A 25 10.82 9.83 -16.58
C ALA A 25 10.30 11.14 -17.19
N ILE A 26 9.07 11.13 -17.72
CA ILE A 26 8.39 12.33 -18.23
C ILE A 26 8.16 13.36 -17.11
N LYS A 27 7.60 12.95 -15.96
CA LYS A 27 7.27 13.83 -14.81
C LYS A 27 8.49 14.60 -14.31
N TYR A 28 9.66 13.95 -14.26
CA TYR A 28 10.89 14.55 -13.74
C TYR A 28 11.86 15.04 -14.84
N GLY A 29 11.48 14.96 -16.11
CA GLY A 29 12.31 15.43 -17.23
C GLY A 29 13.64 14.69 -17.39
N VAL A 30 13.64 13.37 -17.15
CA VAL A 30 14.83 12.51 -17.27
C VAL A 30 14.58 11.38 -18.28
N ALA A 31 15.63 10.69 -18.72
CA ALA A 31 15.47 9.47 -19.52
C ALA A 31 14.93 8.32 -18.67
N GLU A 32 14.12 7.43 -19.26
CA GLU A 32 13.62 6.21 -18.58
C GLU A 32 14.77 5.33 -18.06
N THR A 33 15.89 5.29 -18.79
CA THR A 33 17.13 4.62 -18.36
C THR A 33 17.69 5.22 -17.07
N THR A 34 17.55 6.53 -16.83
CA THR A 34 17.94 7.15 -15.55
C THR A 34 17.09 6.63 -14.40
N VAL A 35 15.77 6.53 -14.60
CA VAL A 35 14.85 5.97 -13.60
C VAL A 35 15.21 4.50 -13.31
N ARG A 36 15.35 3.68 -14.35
CA ARG A 36 15.58 2.23 -14.23
C ARG A 36 16.99 1.86 -13.79
N ASP A 37 18.02 2.47 -14.38
CA ASP A 37 19.41 2.05 -14.23
C ASP A 37 20.20 2.87 -13.21
N THR A 38 19.69 4.06 -12.83
CA THR A 38 20.28 4.88 -11.78
C THR A 38 19.40 4.90 -10.54
N TRP A 39 18.17 5.45 -10.63
CA TRP A 39 17.34 5.66 -9.45
C TRP A 39 16.94 4.35 -8.78
N ARG A 40 16.35 3.43 -9.54
CA ARG A 40 15.94 2.12 -9.03
C ARG A 40 17.12 1.32 -8.47
N LYS A 41 18.23 1.24 -9.22
CA LYS A 41 19.39 0.40 -8.84
C LYS A 41 20.20 0.97 -7.67
N ARG A 42 20.37 2.29 -7.60
CA ARG A 42 21.29 2.93 -6.63
C ARG A 42 20.57 3.53 -5.44
N TYR A 43 19.42 4.17 -5.65
CA TYR A 43 18.73 4.93 -4.60
C TYR A 43 17.53 4.18 -4.05
N TRP A 44 16.80 3.42 -4.87
CA TRP A 44 15.58 2.74 -4.42
C TRP A 44 15.82 1.32 -3.96
N LYS A 45 17.00 0.73 -4.18
CA LYS A 45 17.24 -0.69 -3.91
C LYS A 45 16.88 -1.10 -2.48
N GLU A 46 17.39 -0.38 -1.48
CA GLU A 46 17.12 -0.69 -0.08
C GLU A 46 15.68 -0.35 0.30
N ALA A 47 15.15 0.79 -0.14
CA ALA A 47 13.76 1.17 0.13
C ALA A 47 12.73 0.22 -0.52
N LEU A 48 13.03 -0.31 -1.72
CA LEU A 48 12.26 -1.37 -2.38
C LEU A 48 12.32 -2.65 -1.57
N LYS A 49 13.52 -3.03 -1.11
CA LYS A 49 13.69 -4.21 -0.28
C LYS A 49 12.88 -4.10 1.01
N GLU A 50 12.93 -2.95 1.70
CA GLU A 50 12.12 -2.70 2.90
C GLU A 50 10.61 -2.75 2.61
N HIS A 51 10.16 -2.11 1.53
CA HIS A 51 8.76 -2.12 1.14
C HIS A 51 8.27 -3.53 0.80
N THR A 52 9.03 -4.28 0.00
CA THR A 52 8.75 -5.69 -0.31
C THR A 52 8.75 -6.53 0.96
N ASN A 53 9.72 -6.36 1.86
CA ASN A 53 9.74 -7.08 3.14
C ASN A 53 8.49 -6.80 3.98
N LEU A 54 7.99 -5.56 4.04
CA LEU A 54 6.78 -5.25 4.79
C LEU A 54 5.54 -5.88 4.14
N ARG A 55 5.41 -5.77 2.82
CA ARG A 55 4.33 -6.38 2.06
C ARG A 55 4.32 -7.91 2.27
N ASP A 56 5.49 -8.53 2.18
CA ASP A 56 5.65 -9.98 2.35
C ASP A 56 5.38 -10.41 3.81
N LYS A 57 5.83 -9.63 4.80
CA LYS A 57 5.48 -9.86 6.22
C LYS A 57 3.97 -9.85 6.45
N ILE A 58 3.28 -8.82 5.95
CA ILE A 58 1.81 -8.75 6.08
C ILE A 58 1.16 -9.97 5.44
N ARG A 59 1.62 -10.37 4.25
CA ARG A 59 1.11 -11.55 3.55
C ARG A 59 1.36 -12.83 4.35
N ASP A 60 2.57 -13.03 4.84
CA ASP A 60 2.97 -14.22 5.60
C ASP A 60 2.24 -14.29 6.95
N ASP A 61 2.01 -13.15 7.61
CA ASP A 61 1.21 -13.06 8.83
C ASP A 61 -0.24 -13.45 8.56
N LEU A 62 -0.86 -12.95 7.49
CA LEU A 62 -2.23 -13.34 7.08
C LEU A 62 -2.32 -14.84 6.78
N LEU A 63 -1.35 -15.39 6.06
CA LEU A 63 -1.28 -16.83 5.78
C LEU A 63 -1.06 -17.65 7.06
N GLY A 64 -0.24 -17.15 7.99
CA GLY A 64 0.01 -17.75 9.29
C GLY A 64 -1.25 -17.82 10.13
N GLN A 65 -1.96 -16.70 10.27
CA GLN A 65 -3.21 -16.65 11.01
C GLN A 65 -4.30 -17.53 10.37
N MET A 66 -4.38 -17.55 9.03
CA MET A 66 -5.30 -18.45 8.30
C MET A 66 -5.04 -19.92 8.63
N ARG A 67 -3.78 -20.34 8.68
CA ARG A 67 -3.39 -21.72 9.07
C ARG A 67 -3.73 -22.01 10.54
N SER A 68 -3.46 -21.07 11.44
CA SER A 68 -3.78 -21.21 12.87
C SER A 68 -5.28 -21.34 13.14
N ASN A 69 -6.12 -20.71 12.31
CA ASN A 69 -7.57 -20.84 12.36
C ASN A 69 -8.10 -22.18 11.79
N GLY A 70 -7.21 -23.09 11.36
CA GLY A 70 -7.59 -24.39 10.80
C GLY A 70 -8.21 -24.31 9.39
N VAL A 71 -8.14 -23.15 8.75
CA VAL A 71 -8.76 -22.87 7.46
C VAL A 71 -7.75 -23.13 6.35
N ILE A 72 -7.83 -24.29 5.70
CA ILE A 72 -6.91 -24.69 4.62
C ILE A 72 -7.74 -25.06 3.37
N HIS A 73 -8.33 -24.07 2.72
CA HIS A 73 -8.97 -24.24 1.40
C HIS A 73 -8.39 -23.23 0.41
N GLY A 74 -8.24 -23.65 -0.84
CA GLY A 74 -7.60 -22.82 -1.88
C GLY A 74 -8.23 -21.45 -2.11
N HIS A 75 -9.54 -21.30 -1.86
CA HIS A 75 -10.22 -20.00 -1.98
C HIS A 75 -9.77 -18.98 -0.92
N PHE A 76 -9.34 -19.42 0.26
CA PHE A 76 -8.82 -18.49 1.27
C PHE A 76 -7.39 -18.02 0.95
N LEU A 77 -6.59 -18.84 0.26
CA LEU A 77 -5.31 -18.39 -0.28
C LEU A 77 -5.52 -17.27 -1.32
N ASP A 78 -6.53 -17.44 -2.19
CA ASP A 78 -6.90 -16.43 -3.19
C ASP A 78 -7.38 -15.13 -2.50
N LEU A 79 -8.20 -15.24 -1.45
CA LEU A 79 -8.62 -14.08 -0.65
C LEU A 79 -7.44 -13.33 0.01
N VAL A 80 -6.39 -14.04 0.44
CA VAL A 80 -5.17 -13.37 0.94
C VAL A 80 -4.47 -12.62 -0.19
N GLU A 81 -4.35 -13.19 -1.39
CA GLU A 81 -3.78 -12.47 -2.53
C GLU A 81 -4.63 -11.26 -2.96
N ASP A 82 -5.96 -11.39 -2.93
CA ASP A 82 -6.89 -10.29 -3.14
C ASP A 82 -6.67 -9.17 -2.11
N TYR A 83 -6.52 -9.53 -0.83
CA TYR A 83 -6.20 -8.56 0.22
C TYR A 83 -4.89 -7.82 -0.08
N MET A 84 -3.86 -8.53 -0.52
CA MET A 84 -2.57 -7.93 -0.86
C MET A 84 -2.67 -7.00 -2.08
N ALA A 85 -3.48 -7.35 -3.08
CA ALA A 85 -3.78 -6.46 -4.21
C ALA A 85 -4.52 -5.18 -3.74
N LEU A 86 -5.49 -5.32 -2.84
CA LEU A 86 -6.18 -4.16 -2.24
C LEU A 86 -5.25 -3.32 -1.37
N TRP A 87 -4.27 -3.93 -0.70
CA TRP A 87 -3.25 -3.20 0.06
C TRP A 87 -2.40 -2.29 -0.84
N ASP A 88 -1.99 -2.80 -2.00
CA ASP A 88 -1.28 -2.02 -3.02
C ASP A 88 -2.17 -0.85 -3.51
N ILE A 89 -3.44 -1.12 -3.86
CA ILE A 89 -4.41 -0.08 -4.27
C ILE A 89 -4.62 0.98 -3.19
N LYS A 90 -4.81 0.56 -1.93
CA LYS A 90 -4.98 1.45 -0.78
C LYS A 90 -3.80 2.40 -0.64
N ASN A 91 -2.57 1.90 -0.78
CA ASN A 91 -1.37 2.73 -0.67
C ASN A 91 -1.30 3.76 -1.82
N ASN A 92 -1.64 3.36 -3.04
CA ASN A 92 -1.69 4.26 -4.19
C ASN A 92 -2.71 5.40 -3.97
N LEU A 93 -3.90 5.07 -3.46
CA LEU A 93 -4.96 6.05 -3.16
C LEU A 93 -4.54 7.02 -2.04
N ILE A 94 -3.90 6.52 -0.97
CA ILE A 94 -3.38 7.37 0.10
C ILE A 94 -2.33 8.33 -0.44
N ALA A 95 -1.43 7.86 -1.30
CA ALA A 95 -0.37 8.68 -1.83
C ALA A 95 -0.90 9.74 -2.79
N ASP A 96 -1.88 9.41 -3.63
CA ASP A 96 -2.59 10.37 -4.46
C ASP A 96 -3.24 11.50 -3.62
N ILE A 97 -3.89 11.14 -2.50
CA ILE A 97 -4.48 12.13 -1.58
C ILE A 97 -3.40 13.02 -0.95
N LYS A 98 -2.22 12.46 -0.61
CA LYS A 98 -1.09 13.24 -0.08
C LYS A 98 -0.53 14.20 -1.11
N GLU A 99 -0.47 13.81 -2.38
CA GLU A 99 0.07 14.63 -3.46
C GLU A 99 -0.91 15.71 -3.91
N ARG A 100 -2.15 15.32 -4.25
CA ARG A 100 -3.14 16.23 -4.84
C ARG A 100 -4.05 16.91 -3.82
N GLY A 101 -4.01 16.46 -2.56
CA GLY A 101 -4.85 16.97 -1.48
C GLY A 101 -6.28 16.43 -1.53
N VAL A 102 -7.09 16.91 -0.59
CA VAL A 102 -8.50 16.48 -0.43
C VAL A 102 -9.45 17.06 -1.47
N SER A 103 -9.03 18.15 -2.14
CA SER A 103 -9.77 18.83 -3.20
C SER A 103 -8.85 19.03 -4.40
N VAL A 104 -9.36 18.72 -5.59
CA VAL A 104 -8.60 18.74 -6.85
C VAL A 104 -9.34 19.58 -7.89
N LEU A 105 -8.59 20.24 -8.77
CA LEU A 105 -9.16 21.03 -9.85
C LEU A 105 -9.77 20.10 -10.91
N GLY A 106 -11.06 20.24 -11.17
CA GLY A 106 -11.76 19.52 -12.24
C GLY A 106 -11.45 20.09 -13.62
N ALA A 107 -11.75 19.33 -14.67
CA ALA A 107 -11.57 19.75 -16.06
C ALA A 107 -12.38 21.01 -16.43
N ASN A 108 -13.43 21.30 -15.67
CA ASN A 108 -14.27 22.49 -15.78
C ASN A 108 -13.70 23.72 -15.03
N GLY A 109 -12.53 23.61 -14.41
CA GLY A 109 -11.91 24.68 -13.65
C GLY A 109 -12.47 24.88 -12.24
N PHE A 110 -13.38 24.03 -11.78
CA PHE A 110 -13.92 24.09 -10.41
C PHE A 110 -13.24 23.07 -9.50
N LEU A 111 -13.00 23.46 -8.24
CA LEU A 111 -12.51 22.53 -7.22
C LEU A 111 -13.59 21.50 -6.90
N LYS A 112 -13.24 20.23 -7.00
CA LYS A 112 -14.06 19.10 -6.58
C LYS A 112 -13.33 18.28 -5.52
N LYS A 113 -14.06 17.44 -4.79
CA LYS A 113 -13.45 16.45 -3.88
C LYS A 113 -12.55 15.50 -4.68
N ASN A 114 -11.41 15.10 -4.09
CA ASN A 114 -10.57 14.07 -4.69
C ASN A 114 -11.30 12.72 -4.71
N ASP A 115 -11.48 12.14 -5.91
CA ASP A 115 -12.18 10.87 -6.11
C ASP A 115 -11.52 9.72 -5.32
N SER A 116 -10.19 9.79 -5.15
CA SER A 116 -9.40 8.80 -4.40
C SER A 116 -9.85 8.65 -2.95
N ILE A 117 -10.47 9.67 -2.34
CA ILE A 117 -11.00 9.58 -0.97
C ILE A 117 -12.14 8.58 -0.89
N ASN A 118 -13.07 8.66 -1.85
CA ASN A 118 -14.22 7.75 -1.87
C ASN A 118 -13.79 6.32 -2.18
N GLU A 119 -12.87 6.16 -3.14
CA GLU A 119 -12.32 4.84 -3.48
C GLU A 119 -11.47 4.25 -2.35
N LEU A 120 -10.74 5.08 -1.59
CA LEU A 120 -9.98 4.64 -0.42
C LEU A 120 -10.91 4.06 0.66
N ASN A 121 -12.01 4.75 0.95
CA ASN A 121 -13.00 4.28 1.92
C ASN A 121 -13.64 2.95 1.46
N LYS A 122 -13.99 2.82 0.18
CA LYS A 122 -14.54 1.57 -0.37
C LYS A 122 -13.52 0.43 -0.31
N THR A 123 -12.28 0.70 -0.71
CA THR A 123 -11.17 -0.27 -0.65
C THR A 123 -10.95 -0.73 0.78
N GLY A 124 -10.90 0.18 1.75
CA GLY A 124 -10.78 -0.16 3.17
C GLY A 124 -11.93 -1.03 3.68
N VAL A 125 -13.17 -0.75 3.28
CA VAL A 125 -14.33 -1.59 3.61
C VAL A 125 -14.19 -3.00 3.02
N HIS A 126 -13.72 -3.13 1.77
CA HIS A 126 -13.51 -4.43 1.14
C HIS A 126 -12.39 -5.21 1.84
N MET A 127 -11.29 -4.54 2.19
CA MET A 127 -10.20 -5.15 2.97
C MET A 127 -10.70 -5.68 4.32
N MET A 128 -11.50 -4.91 5.05
CA MET A 128 -12.09 -5.38 6.32
C MET A 128 -13.03 -6.57 6.13
N LYS A 129 -13.80 -6.63 5.03
CA LYS A 129 -14.65 -7.78 4.71
C LYS A 129 -13.83 -9.05 4.49
N ILE A 130 -12.73 -8.96 3.75
CA ILE A 130 -11.83 -10.11 3.53
C ILE A 130 -11.24 -10.60 4.84
N LEU A 131 -10.80 -9.69 5.73
CA LEU A 131 -10.30 -10.09 7.07
C LEU A 131 -11.36 -10.84 7.88
N ASN A 132 -12.61 -10.36 7.85
CA ASN A 132 -13.72 -11.03 8.51
C ASN A 132 -14.01 -12.41 7.90
N GLU A 133 -13.98 -12.55 6.57
CA GLU A 133 -14.18 -13.82 5.87
C GLU A 133 -13.07 -14.83 6.15
N LEU A 134 -11.82 -14.36 6.31
CA LEU A 134 -10.69 -15.19 6.74
C LEU A 134 -10.77 -15.60 8.23
N GLY A 135 -11.77 -15.11 8.97
CA GLY A 135 -11.92 -15.37 10.41
C GLY A 135 -10.81 -14.72 11.25
N LEU A 136 -10.10 -13.75 10.71
CA LEU A 136 -9.00 -13.07 11.38
C LEU A 136 -9.61 -12.02 12.33
N LYS A 137 -9.68 -12.35 13.62
CA LYS A 137 -9.91 -11.33 14.65
C LYS A 137 -8.67 -10.44 14.71
N THR A 138 -8.87 -9.15 14.93
CA THR A 138 -7.81 -8.25 15.37
C THR A 138 -7.29 -8.79 16.70
N VAL A 139 -6.17 -9.52 16.68
CA VAL A 139 -5.46 -9.83 17.91
C VAL A 139 -4.79 -8.51 18.31
N SER A 140 -5.45 -7.76 19.19
CA SER A 140 -4.73 -6.76 19.97
C SER A 140 -3.72 -7.52 20.81
N GLU A 141 -2.46 -7.09 20.84
CA GLU A 141 -1.39 -7.68 21.68
C GLU A 141 -1.64 -7.48 23.19
N ASP A 142 -2.87 -7.18 23.63
CA ASP A 142 -3.23 -6.79 24.99
C ASP A 142 -4.13 -7.81 25.73
N ASP A 143 -4.46 -8.97 25.16
CA ASP A 143 -5.29 -10.00 25.82
C ASP A 143 -4.45 -11.17 26.39
N ASP A 144 -3.32 -10.86 27.02
CA ASP A 144 -2.44 -11.84 27.69
C ASP A 144 -2.23 -11.52 29.18
N ASP A 145 -3.22 -10.92 29.85
CA ASP A 145 -3.23 -10.79 31.31
C ASP A 145 -4.53 -11.33 31.92
N ASP A 146 -4.32 -12.24 32.88
CA ASP A 146 -5.23 -12.79 33.89
C ASP A 146 -6.17 -13.94 33.52
N GLU A 147 -5.58 -15.13 33.31
CA GLU A 147 -6.09 -16.35 33.97
C GLU A 147 -5.05 -16.92 34.94
N SER A 148 -5.18 -16.56 36.22
CA SER A 148 -4.84 -17.46 37.31
C SER A 148 -5.86 -17.33 38.44
N ASP A 149 -6.96 -18.07 38.30
CA ASP A 149 -7.77 -18.50 39.44
C ASP A 149 -6.95 -19.48 40.29
N VAL A 150 -6.45 -19.03 41.46
CA VAL A 150 -6.43 -19.81 42.72
C VAL A 150 -6.41 -18.89 43.94
#